data_AF-A0A6B2SWD0-F1
#
_entry.id   AF-A0A6B2SWD0-F1
#
_cell.length_a   1.000
_cell.length_b   1.000
_cell.length_c   1.000
_cell.angle_alpha   90.00
_cell.angle_beta   90.00
_cell.angle_gamma   90.00
#
_symmetry.space_group_name_H-M   'P 1'
#
loop_
_entity.id
_entity.type
_entity.pdbx_description
1 polymer ?
#
loop_
_entity_poly.entity_id
_entity_poly.type
_entity_poly.pdbx_seq_one_letter_code
_entity_poly.pdbx_strand_id
1 'polypeptide(L)'
;MKETLFLLADLWMIFAGYFYGWTFIRRYGNYLLGLEWMVVATSGTNFLLWSLLGAKSDSVLYDVAYFFDAFSRSVGITLILVLGLMKVTHRYKPSRGVDVAVFGVAIVAALFLRPFHGADLHTDRGAFWVSAFYVVVNLLTAVFLCFFVKRLWSAGARWPAVWTGLVTAAGTTIAITYDFFPLPFDDANRTIFYTAALATWGTQGFVYFRAYRALHDRDAALDPYPAHTAGAPA
;
A
#
# COMPACT_ATOMS: atom_id res chain seq x y z
N MET A 1 8.62 4.11 -25.07
CA MET A 1 9.51 4.20 -23.87
C MET A 1 8.68 4.39 -22.61
N LYS A 2 7.63 5.23 -22.65
CA LYS A 2 6.70 5.43 -21.52
C LYS A 2 5.99 4.13 -21.14
N GLU A 3 5.57 3.36 -22.14
CA GLU A 3 4.89 2.07 -22.00
C GLU A 3 5.79 1.03 -21.34
N THR A 4 7.07 0.98 -21.73
CA THR A 4 8.05 0.08 -21.10
C THR A 4 8.26 0.42 -19.64
N LEU A 5 8.35 1.72 -19.30
CA LEU A 5 8.50 2.17 -17.91
C LEU A 5 7.26 1.86 -17.08
N PHE A 6 6.07 2.04 -17.65
CA PHE A 6 4.80 1.66 -17.05
C PHE A 6 4.78 0.16 -16.71
N LEU A 7 5.07 -0.71 -17.69
CA LEU A 7 5.09 -2.16 -17.49
C LEU A 7 6.11 -2.59 -16.43
N LEU A 8 7.31 -1.98 -16.43
CA LEU A 8 8.33 -2.25 -15.43
C LEU A 8 7.89 -1.81 -14.02
N ALA A 9 7.24 -0.65 -13.90
CA ALA A 9 6.72 -0.16 -12.63
C ALA A 9 5.62 -1.07 -12.09
N ASP A 10 4.72 -1.56 -12.96
CA ASP A 10 3.66 -2.47 -12.57
C ASP A 10 4.21 -3.84 -12.14
N LEU A 11 5.11 -4.43 -12.93
CA LEU A 11 5.78 -5.68 -12.58
C LEU A 11 6.56 -5.57 -11.27
N TRP A 12 7.19 -4.42 -11.02
CA TRP A 12 7.84 -4.14 -9.74
C TRP A 12 6.84 -4.14 -8.58
N MET A 13 5.70 -3.46 -8.74
CA MET A 13 4.65 -3.43 -7.72
C MET A 13 4.07 -4.82 -7.45
N ILE A 14 3.76 -5.57 -8.50
CA ILE A 14 3.23 -6.95 -8.42
C ILE A 14 4.24 -7.85 -7.69
N PHE A 15 5.51 -7.80 -8.09
CA PHE A 15 6.57 -8.56 -7.44
C PHE A 15 6.69 -8.19 -5.97
N ALA A 16 6.79 -6.90 -5.66
CA ALA A 16 6.94 -6.42 -4.29
C ALA A 16 5.73 -6.84 -3.42
N GLY A 17 4.51 -6.70 -3.92
CA GLY A 17 3.31 -7.08 -3.20
C GLY A 17 3.23 -8.58 -2.92
N TYR A 18 3.40 -9.46 -3.92
CA TYR A 18 3.35 -10.90 -3.66
C TYR A 18 4.54 -11.40 -2.84
N PHE A 19 5.76 -11.00 -3.18
CA PHE A 19 6.97 -11.50 -2.51
C PHE A 19 7.05 -11.05 -1.04
N TYR A 20 6.91 -9.74 -0.78
CA TYR A 20 6.96 -9.23 0.59
C TYR A 20 5.69 -9.55 1.36
N GLY A 21 4.52 -9.55 0.72
CA GLY A 21 3.26 -9.96 1.35
C GLY A 21 3.32 -11.40 1.86
N TRP A 22 3.82 -12.32 1.03
CA TRP A 22 4.05 -13.70 1.44
C TRP A 22 5.05 -13.82 2.59
N THR A 23 6.13 -13.04 2.52
CA THR A 23 7.15 -13.04 3.56
C THR A 23 6.61 -12.50 4.90
N PHE A 24 5.73 -11.49 4.88
CA PHE A 24 5.02 -11.01 6.07
C PHE A 24 4.21 -12.11 6.75
N ILE A 25 3.48 -12.91 5.97
CA ILE A 25 2.68 -14.02 6.49
C ILE A 25 3.59 -15.10 7.05
N ARG A 26 4.50 -15.64 6.23
CA ARG A 26 5.29 -16.83 6.60
C ARG A 26 6.34 -16.56 7.67
N ARG A 27 7.08 -15.45 7.58
CA ARG A 27 8.22 -15.18 8.46
C ARG A 27 7.82 -14.42 9.72
N TYR A 28 6.84 -13.52 9.62
CA TYR A 28 6.50 -12.62 10.72
C TYR A 28 5.09 -12.85 11.28
N GLY A 29 4.29 -13.74 10.69
CA GLY A 29 2.90 -13.98 11.09
C GLY A 29 2.08 -12.69 11.10
N ASN A 30 2.36 -11.78 10.16
CA ASN A 30 1.67 -10.50 10.04
C ASN A 30 0.69 -10.57 8.87
N TYR A 31 -0.51 -11.07 9.15
CA TYR A 31 -1.56 -11.26 8.13
C TYR A 31 -2.09 -9.94 7.59
N LEU A 32 -2.19 -8.90 8.44
CA LEU A 32 -2.61 -7.56 8.03
C LEU A 32 -1.74 -7.02 6.89
N LEU A 33 -0.44 -6.86 7.11
CA LEU A 33 0.47 -6.36 6.07
C LEU A 33 0.60 -7.35 4.91
N GLY A 34 0.62 -8.64 5.22
CA GLY A 34 0.81 -9.69 4.21
C GLY A 34 -0.30 -9.72 3.17
N LEU A 35 -1.54 -9.75 3.62
CA LEU A 35 -2.71 -9.78 2.73
C LEU A 35 -2.90 -8.44 2.02
N GLU A 36 -2.67 -7.31 2.69
CA GLU A 36 -2.74 -6.00 2.04
C GLU A 36 -1.77 -5.89 0.86
N TRP A 37 -0.52 -6.33 1.05
CA TRP A 37 0.47 -6.32 -0.03
C TRP A 37 0.03 -7.19 -1.22
N MET A 38 -0.62 -8.33 -0.95
CA MET A 38 -1.19 -9.20 -1.97
C MET A 38 -2.40 -8.57 -2.66
N VAL A 39 -3.22 -7.81 -1.94
CA VAL A 39 -4.33 -7.03 -2.51
C VAL A 39 -3.80 -5.99 -3.50
N VAL A 40 -2.78 -5.23 -3.13
CA VAL A 40 -2.11 -4.28 -4.04
C VAL A 40 -1.56 -4.98 -5.28
N ALA A 41 -0.87 -6.11 -5.13
CA ALA A 41 -0.37 -6.87 -6.27
C ALA A 41 -1.50 -7.44 -7.14
N THR A 42 -2.61 -7.84 -6.55
CA THR A 42 -3.78 -8.32 -7.27
C THR A 42 -4.43 -7.19 -8.07
N SER A 43 -4.53 -5.98 -7.51
CA SER A 43 -4.96 -4.78 -8.23
C SER A 43 -4.07 -4.54 -9.45
N GLY A 44 -2.75 -4.47 -9.26
CA GLY A 44 -1.78 -4.27 -10.34
C GLY A 44 -1.84 -5.35 -11.41
N THR A 45 -1.98 -6.63 -11.01
CA THR A 45 -2.09 -7.73 -11.97
C THR A 45 -3.32 -7.59 -12.88
N ASN A 46 -4.47 -7.22 -12.31
CA ASN A 46 -5.68 -7.01 -13.10
C ASN A 46 -5.56 -5.77 -13.99
N PHE A 47 -4.94 -4.70 -13.49
CA PHE A 47 -4.67 -3.49 -14.25
C PHE A 47 -3.71 -3.74 -15.43
N LEU A 48 -2.64 -4.52 -15.21
CA LEU A 48 -1.70 -4.96 -16.23
C LEU A 48 -2.40 -5.74 -17.34
N LEU A 49 -3.17 -6.76 -16.96
CA LEU A 49 -3.87 -7.62 -17.91
C LEU A 49 -4.92 -6.83 -18.68
N TRP A 50 -5.65 -5.93 -18.00
CA TRP A 50 -6.59 -5.03 -18.64
C TRP A 50 -5.91 -4.16 -19.71
N SER A 51 -4.77 -3.55 -19.36
CA SER A 51 -3.99 -2.69 -20.27
C SER A 51 -3.42 -3.47 -21.46
N LEU A 52 -2.86 -4.67 -21.23
CA LEU A 52 -2.26 -5.51 -22.28
C LEU A 52 -3.29 -6.08 -23.25
N LEU A 53 -4.49 -6.40 -22.75
CA LEU A 53 -5.57 -6.95 -23.56
C LEU A 53 -6.35 -5.87 -24.32
N GLY A 54 -6.06 -4.58 -24.08
CA GLY A 54 -6.84 -3.47 -24.64
C GLY A 54 -8.33 -3.56 -24.26
N ALA A 55 -8.62 -4.11 -23.09
CA ALA A 55 -9.98 -4.33 -22.64
C ALA A 55 -10.68 -3.00 -22.36
N LYS A 56 -12.00 -2.97 -22.56
CA LYS A 56 -12.81 -1.76 -22.30
C LYS A 56 -12.99 -1.53 -20.79
N SER A 57 -13.38 -0.32 -20.43
CA SER A 57 -13.60 0.10 -19.03
C SER A 57 -14.82 -0.57 -18.37
N ASP A 58 -15.64 -1.31 -19.13
CA ASP A 58 -16.74 -2.15 -18.63
C ASP A 58 -16.31 -3.60 -18.35
N SER A 59 -15.02 -3.90 -18.48
CA SER A 59 -14.50 -5.25 -18.25
C SER A 59 -14.35 -5.56 -16.76
N VAL A 60 -14.53 -6.85 -16.42
CA VAL A 60 -14.33 -7.35 -15.06
C VAL A 60 -12.92 -7.07 -14.55
N LEU A 61 -11.91 -7.07 -15.44
CA LEU A 61 -10.52 -6.75 -15.07
C LEU A 61 -10.38 -5.31 -14.56
N TYR A 62 -11.06 -4.37 -15.22
CA TYR A 62 -11.11 -2.97 -14.80
C TYR A 62 -11.78 -2.85 -13.43
N ASP A 63 -12.97 -3.43 -13.27
CA ASP A 63 -13.73 -3.38 -12.02
C ASP A 63 -12.96 -3.97 -10.83
N VAL A 64 -12.26 -5.09 -11.04
CA VAL A 64 -11.46 -5.74 -10.01
C VAL A 64 -10.22 -4.91 -9.66
N ALA A 65 -9.54 -4.35 -10.66
CA ALA A 65 -8.36 -3.50 -10.43
C ALA A 65 -8.72 -2.30 -9.55
N TYR A 66 -9.77 -1.55 -9.92
CA TYR A 66 -10.18 -0.35 -9.19
C TYR A 66 -10.91 -0.64 -7.89
N PHE A 67 -11.56 -1.80 -7.75
CA PHE A 67 -12.06 -2.26 -6.46
C PHE A 67 -10.91 -2.42 -5.46
N PHE A 68 -9.84 -3.10 -5.83
CA PHE A 68 -8.69 -3.28 -4.94
C PHE A 68 -7.87 -1.98 -4.76
N ASP A 69 -7.81 -1.09 -5.75
CA ASP A 69 -7.25 0.26 -5.56
C ASP A 69 -8.03 1.05 -4.50
N ALA A 70 -9.37 1.07 -4.63
CA ALA A 70 -10.25 1.73 -3.67
C ALA A 70 -10.14 1.12 -2.26
N PHE A 71 -10.02 -0.21 -2.17
CA PHE A 71 -9.75 -0.94 -0.93
C PHE A 71 -8.47 -0.44 -0.27
N SER A 72 -7.37 -0.45 -1.02
CA SER A 72 -6.05 -0.13 -0.49
C SER A 72 -5.91 1.35 -0.13
N ARG A 73 -6.46 2.26 -0.94
CA ARG A 73 -6.42 3.70 -0.69
C ARG A 73 -7.29 4.12 0.50
N SER A 74 -8.40 3.42 0.74
CA SER A 74 -9.33 3.75 1.83
C SER A 74 -8.84 3.22 3.18
N VAL A 75 -8.66 1.91 3.28
CA VAL A 75 -8.47 1.19 4.55
C VAL A 75 -7.21 0.34 4.55
N GLY A 76 -6.75 -0.13 3.39
CA GLY A 76 -5.60 -1.03 3.27
C GLY A 76 -4.24 -0.41 3.64
N ILE A 77 -3.66 0.39 2.74
CA ILE A 77 -2.40 1.13 2.96
C ILE A 77 -2.58 2.25 4.00
N THR A 78 -3.73 2.35 4.67
CA THR A 78 -4.01 3.28 5.75
C THR A 78 -4.16 2.54 7.09
N LEU A 79 -5.38 2.13 7.45
CA LEU A 79 -5.68 1.49 8.73
C LEU A 79 -5.00 0.12 8.88
N ILE A 80 -5.08 -0.76 7.87
CA ILE A 80 -4.46 -2.09 7.90
C ILE A 80 -2.93 -1.95 8.00
N LEU A 81 -2.35 -1.01 7.26
CA LEU A 81 -0.93 -0.65 7.37
C LEU A 81 -0.56 -0.24 8.80
N VAL A 82 -1.29 0.72 9.38
CA VAL A 82 -1.04 1.21 10.75
C VAL A 82 -1.10 0.06 11.75
N LEU A 83 -2.18 -0.72 11.74
CA LEU A 83 -2.36 -1.86 12.66
C LEU A 83 -1.28 -2.92 12.47
N GLY A 84 -0.89 -3.19 11.22
CA GLY A 84 0.19 -4.10 10.90
C GLY A 84 1.55 -3.64 11.42
N LEU A 85 1.86 -2.34 11.32
CA LEU A 85 3.07 -1.72 11.86
C LEU A 85 3.03 -1.58 13.40
N MET A 86 1.84 -1.53 14.01
CA MET A 86 1.68 -1.56 15.47
C MET A 86 2.27 -2.82 16.12
N LYS A 87 2.43 -3.91 15.35
CA LYS A 87 3.12 -5.12 15.82
C LYS A 87 4.58 -4.87 16.23
N VAL A 88 5.30 -4.02 15.50
CA VAL A 88 6.73 -3.68 15.77
C VAL A 88 6.91 -2.33 16.45
N THR A 89 5.87 -1.49 16.51
CA THR A 89 5.93 -0.20 17.19
C THR A 89 5.32 -0.22 18.59
N HIS A 90 4.28 -1.01 18.81
CA HIS A 90 3.52 -1.05 20.06
C HIS A 90 3.42 -2.47 20.65
N ARG A 91 4.09 -3.46 20.03
CA ARG A 91 3.93 -4.89 20.36
C ARG A 91 2.47 -5.36 20.29
N TYR A 92 1.68 -4.69 19.45
CA TYR A 92 0.27 -4.99 19.28
C TYR A 92 0.10 -6.38 18.63
N LYS A 93 -0.77 -7.20 19.20
CA LYS A 93 -1.14 -8.52 18.68
C LYS A 93 -2.63 -8.48 18.35
N PRO A 94 -3.02 -8.15 17.11
CA PRO A 94 -4.43 -8.17 16.74
C PRO A 94 -5.00 -9.58 16.92
N SER A 95 -6.25 -9.66 17.37
CA SER A 95 -6.98 -10.92 17.38
C SER A 95 -7.45 -11.24 15.96
N ARG A 96 -7.72 -12.51 15.68
CA ARG A 96 -8.27 -12.93 14.37
C ARG A 96 -9.57 -12.19 14.03
N GLY A 97 -10.38 -11.86 15.04
CA GLY A 97 -11.61 -11.09 14.86
C GLY A 97 -11.34 -9.66 14.38
N VAL A 98 -10.30 -9.00 14.90
CA VAL A 98 -9.88 -7.67 14.43
C VAL A 98 -9.39 -7.74 12.99
N ASP A 99 -8.54 -8.73 12.67
CA ASP A 99 -8.04 -8.91 11.30
C ASP A 99 -9.21 -9.04 10.31
N VAL A 100 -10.14 -9.97 10.57
CA VAL A 100 -11.32 -10.18 9.71
C VAL A 100 -12.21 -8.93 9.64
N ALA A 101 -12.44 -8.25 10.75
CA ALA A 101 -13.30 -7.06 10.78
C ALA A 101 -12.72 -5.92 9.93
N VAL A 102 -11.41 -5.66 10.02
CA VAL A 102 -10.78 -4.57 9.28
C VAL A 102 -10.76 -4.87 7.78
N PHE A 103 -10.48 -6.12 7.37
CA PHE A 103 -10.64 -6.52 5.97
C PHE A 103 -12.10 -6.40 5.49
N GLY A 104 -13.08 -6.77 6.33
CA GLY A 104 -14.49 -6.59 6.03
C GLY A 104 -14.88 -5.12 5.82
N VAL A 105 -14.42 -4.22 6.70
CA VAL A 105 -14.62 -2.77 6.56
C VAL A 105 -14.00 -2.26 5.26
N ALA A 106 -12.79 -2.73 4.94
CA ALA A 106 -12.10 -2.35 3.72
C ALA A 106 -12.85 -2.82 2.44
N ILE A 107 -13.44 -4.02 2.45
CA ILE A 107 -14.31 -4.51 1.36
C ILE A 107 -15.53 -3.60 1.20
N VAL A 108 -16.23 -3.28 2.30
CA VAL A 108 -17.43 -2.43 2.25
C VAL A 108 -17.07 -1.03 1.75
N ALA A 109 -15.98 -0.45 2.26
CA ALA A 109 -15.48 0.84 1.80
C ALA A 109 -15.16 0.80 0.30
N ALA A 110 -14.45 -0.22 -0.18
CA ALA A 110 -14.14 -0.38 -1.59
C ALA A 110 -15.38 -0.49 -2.48
N LEU A 111 -16.39 -1.27 -2.09
CA LEU A 111 -17.65 -1.40 -2.82
C LEU A 111 -18.41 -0.07 -2.93
N PHE A 112 -18.36 0.73 -1.87
CA PHE A 112 -19.03 2.03 -1.82
C PHE A 112 -18.27 3.12 -2.58
N LEU A 113 -16.93 3.11 -2.54
CA LEU A 113 -16.11 4.19 -3.07
C LEU A 113 -15.75 3.99 -4.55
N ARG A 114 -15.60 2.73 -5.02
CA ARG A 114 -15.23 2.42 -6.41
C ARG A 114 -16.11 3.10 -7.50
N PRO A 115 -17.43 3.30 -7.32
CA PRO A 115 -18.26 3.86 -8.39
C PRO A 115 -17.95 5.32 -8.71
N PHE A 116 -17.28 6.02 -7.79
CA PHE A 116 -16.88 7.41 -7.97
C PHE A 116 -15.55 7.56 -8.73
N HIS A 117 -14.91 6.45 -9.09
CA HIS A 117 -13.66 6.48 -9.84
C HIS A 117 -13.87 7.09 -11.23
N GLY A 118 -13.04 8.07 -11.59
CA GLY A 118 -13.10 8.75 -12.89
C GLY A 118 -14.27 9.75 -13.05
N ALA A 119 -15.10 9.92 -12.02
CA ALA A 119 -16.11 10.97 -12.00
C ALA A 119 -15.46 12.36 -11.89
N ASP A 120 -16.05 13.34 -12.58
CA ASP A 120 -15.52 14.70 -12.58
C ASP A 120 -15.82 15.40 -11.25
N LEU A 121 -14.76 15.80 -10.55
CA LEU A 121 -14.83 16.43 -9.22
C LEU A 121 -15.52 17.80 -9.24
N HIS A 122 -15.57 18.47 -10.38
CA HIS A 122 -16.24 19.77 -10.52
C HIS A 122 -17.76 19.64 -10.63
N THR A 123 -18.25 18.49 -11.08
CA THR A 123 -19.68 18.24 -11.33
C THR A 123 -20.29 17.25 -10.35
N ASP A 124 -19.52 16.28 -9.87
CA ASP A 124 -19.94 15.29 -8.88
C ASP A 124 -19.38 15.62 -7.49
N ARG A 125 -20.26 16.13 -6.62
CA ARG A 125 -19.94 16.42 -5.22
C ARG A 125 -19.55 15.16 -4.43
N GLY A 126 -20.11 14.01 -4.77
CA GLY A 126 -19.75 12.72 -4.19
C GLY A 126 -18.30 12.35 -4.52
N ALA A 127 -17.92 12.48 -5.78
CA ALA A 127 -16.54 12.24 -6.23
C ALA A 127 -15.53 13.14 -5.51
N PHE A 128 -15.85 14.44 -5.35
CA PHE A 128 -15.03 15.36 -4.57
C PHE A 128 -14.80 14.88 -3.12
N TRP A 129 -15.87 14.48 -2.41
CA TRP A 129 -15.75 14.01 -1.03
C TRP A 129 -15.01 12.68 -0.91
N VAL A 130 -15.16 11.78 -1.88
CA VAL A 130 -14.42 10.51 -1.93
C VAL A 130 -12.93 10.76 -2.12
N SER A 131 -12.55 11.63 -3.06
CA SER A 131 -11.16 12.04 -3.27
C SER A 131 -10.59 12.75 -2.04
N ALA A 132 -11.35 13.65 -1.41
CA ALA A 132 -10.95 14.31 -0.18
C ALA A 132 -10.74 13.30 0.95
N PHE A 133 -11.63 12.31 1.08
CA PHE A 133 -11.50 11.22 2.03
C PHE A 133 -10.19 10.47 1.83
N TYR A 134 -9.86 10.03 0.61
CA TYR A 134 -8.60 9.34 0.30
C TYR A 134 -7.37 10.15 0.71
N VAL A 135 -7.35 11.45 0.42
CA VAL A 135 -6.24 12.32 0.83
C VAL A 135 -6.16 12.46 2.35
N VAL A 136 -7.29 12.68 3.03
CA VAL A 136 -7.33 12.81 4.48
C VAL A 136 -6.81 11.55 5.17
N VAL A 137 -7.28 10.36 4.78
CA VAL A 137 -6.80 9.11 5.39
C VAL A 137 -5.33 8.84 5.06
N ASN A 138 -4.86 9.24 3.87
CA ASN A 138 -3.44 9.18 3.54
C ASN A 138 -2.61 10.10 4.43
N LEU A 139 -3.03 11.35 4.64
CA LEU A 139 -2.32 12.31 5.49
C LEU A 139 -2.28 11.86 6.95
N LEU A 140 -3.39 11.35 7.48
CA LEU A 140 -3.43 10.77 8.83
C LEU A 140 -2.47 9.58 8.96
N THR A 141 -2.41 8.73 7.93
CA THR A 141 -1.46 7.62 7.86
C THR A 141 -0.02 8.14 7.78
N ALA A 142 0.24 9.19 7.00
CA ALA A 142 1.56 9.80 6.89
C ALA A 142 2.05 10.36 8.24
N VAL A 143 1.16 10.92 9.06
CA VAL A 143 1.50 11.33 10.44
C VAL A 143 1.97 10.14 11.28
N PHE A 144 1.27 9.00 11.23
CA PHE A 144 1.72 7.78 11.89
C PHE A 144 3.07 7.28 11.33
N LEU A 145 3.26 7.36 10.01
CA LEU A 145 4.51 6.96 9.39
C LEU A 145 5.68 7.88 9.76
N CYS A 146 5.45 9.17 9.99
CA CYS A 146 6.46 10.06 10.58
C CYS A 146 6.87 9.60 11.98
N PHE A 147 5.91 9.15 12.81
CA PHE A 147 6.23 8.51 14.08
C PHE A 147 7.03 7.21 13.89
N PHE A 148 6.66 6.37 12.92
CA PHE A 148 7.39 5.14 12.58
C PHE A 148 8.83 5.42 12.14
N VAL A 149 9.05 6.44 11.30
CA VAL A 149 10.38 6.95 10.90
C VAL A 149 11.18 7.39 12.12
N LYS A 150 10.58 8.19 13.01
CA LYS A 150 11.24 8.61 14.26
C LYS A 150 11.67 7.40 15.08
N ARG A 151 10.80 6.38 15.19
CA ARG A 151 11.13 5.15 15.91
C ARG A 151 12.26 4.37 15.27
N LEU A 152 12.28 4.23 13.94
CA LEU A 152 13.40 3.62 13.20
C LEU A 152 14.71 4.36 13.43
N TRP A 153 14.66 5.69 13.42
CA TRP A 153 15.82 6.54 13.65
C TRP A 153 16.38 6.35 15.06
N SER A 154 15.52 6.44 16.08
CA SER A 154 15.87 6.14 17.48
C SER A 154 16.35 4.71 17.67
N ALA A 155 15.90 3.79 16.82
CA ALA A 155 16.33 2.41 16.81
C ALA A 155 17.72 2.19 16.15
N GLY A 156 18.36 3.23 15.63
CA GLY A 156 19.64 3.14 14.92
C GLY A 156 19.52 2.72 13.45
N ALA A 157 18.32 2.38 12.99
CA ALA A 157 18.03 2.01 11.60
C ALA A 157 17.88 3.26 10.71
N ARG A 158 18.93 4.08 10.64
CA ARG A 158 18.91 5.41 9.96
C ARG A 158 18.56 5.31 8.48
N TRP A 159 19.13 4.34 7.76
CA TRP A 159 18.89 4.21 6.33
C TRP A 159 17.46 3.77 6.00
N PRO A 160 16.89 2.72 6.65
CA PRO A 160 15.46 2.44 6.56
C PRO A 160 14.57 3.62 6.94
N ALA A 161 14.95 4.41 7.96
CA ALA A 161 14.19 5.60 8.37
C ALA A 161 14.12 6.67 7.26
N VAL A 162 15.26 7.00 6.65
CA VAL A 162 15.32 7.98 5.54
C VAL A 162 14.46 7.52 4.36
N TRP A 163 14.64 6.29 3.90
CA TRP A 163 13.85 5.77 2.79
C TRP A 163 12.37 5.71 3.11
N THR A 164 12.00 5.32 4.32
CA THR A 164 10.60 5.31 4.78
C THR A 164 9.99 6.70 4.70
N GLY A 165 10.74 7.74 5.11
CA GLY A 165 10.31 9.13 4.97
C GLY A 165 10.12 9.54 3.51
N LEU A 166 11.10 9.25 2.64
CA LEU A 166 11.05 9.59 1.21
C LEU A 166 9.90 8.92 0.48
N VAL A 167 9.70 7.61 0.66
CA VAL A 167 8.59 6.89 -0.01
C VAL A 167 7.22 7.29 0.54
N THR A 168 7.14 7.69 1.81
CA THR A 168 5.90 8.23 2.39
C THR A 168 5.57 9.59 1.76
N ALA A 169 6.56 10.48 1.63
CA ALA A 169 6.36 11.76 0.95
C ALA A 169 5.97 11.58 -0.53
N ALA A 170 6.60 10.63 -1.23
CA ALA A 170 6.22 10.27 -2.59
C ALA A 170 4.78 9.73 -2.65
N GLY A 171 4.41 8.81 -1.77
CA GLY A 171 3.04 8.26 -1.69
C GLY A 171 1.98 9.33 -1.41
N THR A 172 2.26 10.28 -0.51
CA THR A 172 1.38 11.42 -0.25
C THR A 172 1.28 12.36 -1.45
N THR A 173 2.38 12.60 -2.16
CA THR A 173 2.37 13.39 -3.41
C THR A 173 1.51 12.71 -4.47
N ILE A 174 1.62 11.39 -4.62
CA ILE A 174 0.75 10.61 -5.51
C ILE A 174 -0.71 10.72 -5.07
N ALA A 175 -1.02 10.59 -3.78
CA ALA A 175 -2.40 10.68 -3.28
C ALA A 175 -3.04 12.05 -3.57
N ILE A 176 -2.29 13.14 -3.40
CA ILE A 176 -2.75 14.51 -3.68
C ILE A 176 -2.95 14.72 -5.19
N THR A 177 -2.00 14.25 -6.01
CA THR A 177 -2.04 14.45 -7.47
C THR A 177 -2.95 13.46 -8.20
N TYR A 178 -3.39 12.37 -7.54
CA TYR A 178 -4.27 11.37 -8.13
C TYR A 178 -5.57 12.00 -8.64
N ASP A 179 -6.26 12.74 -7.75
CA ASP A 179 -7.59 13.26 -8.03
C ASP A 179 -7.61 14.79 -8.18
N PHE A 180 -6.89 15.53 -7.33
CA PHE A 180 -7.02 17.00 -7.27
C PHE A 180 -6.13 17.75 -8.26
N PHE A 181 -4.96 17.20 -8.57
CA PHE A 181 -3.95 17.88 -9.39
C PHE A 181 -3.43 16.96 -10.50
N PRO A 182 -4.27 16.66 -11.51
CA PRO A 182 -3.83 15.88 -12.66
C PRO A 182 -2.67 16.59 -13.36
N LEU A 183 -1.70 15.81 -13.82
CA LEU A 183 -0.51 16.33 -14.48
C LEU A 183 -0.89 16.88 -15.87
N PRO A 184 -0.71 18.18 -16.15
CA PRO A 184 -1.19 18.79 -17.40
C PRO A 184 -0.43 18.32 -18.65
N PHE A 185 0.69 17.62 -18.46
CA PHE A 185 1.54 17.07 -19.52
C PHE A 185 1.38 15.55 -19.70
N ASP A 186 0.46 14.92 -18.96
CA ASP A 186 0.20 13.48 -19.10
C ASP A 186 -0.66 13.18 -20.34
N ASP A 187 -0.59 11.95 -20.82
CA ASP A 187 -1.45 11.52 -21.93
C ASP A 187 -2.87 11.20 -21.47
N ALA A 188 -3.77 10.95 -22.43
CA ALA A 188 -5.17 10.64 -22.15
C ALA A 188 -5.37 9.41 -21.25
N ASN A 189 -4.40 8.49 -21.23
CA ASN A 189 -4.41 7.29 -20.39
C ASN A 189 -3.70 7.50 -19.05
N ARG A 190 -3.22 8.72 -18.77
CA ARG A 190 -2.46 9.09 -17.58
C ARG A 190 -1.22 8.20 -17.36
N THR A 191 -0.55 7.79 -18.44
CA THR A 191 0.53 6.79 -18.40
C THR A 191 1.67 7.23 -17.49
N ILE A 192 2.03 8.52 -17.48
CA ILE A 192 3.12 9.04 -16.66
C ILE A 192 2.74 8.98 -15.18
N PHE A 193 1.53 9.43 -14.85
CA PHE A 193 1.00 9.38 -13.50
C PHE A 193 0.95 7.94 -12.99
N TYR A 194 0.36 7.01 -13.75
CA TYR A 194 0.25 5.62 -13.33
C TYR A 194 1.63 4.95 -13.21
N THR A 195 2.57 5.25 -14.09
CA THR A 195 3.96 4.78 -13.94
C THR A 195 4.56 5.23 -12.61
N ALA A 196 4.42 6.52 -12.27
CA ALA A 196 4.93 7.07 -11.01
C ALA A 196 4.20 6.49 -9.79
N ALA A 197 2.88 6.29 -9.88
CA ALA A 197 2.07 5.69 -8.83
C ALA A 197 2.50 4.23 -8.58
N LEU A 198 2.50 3.38 -9.61
CA LEU A 198 2.87 1.96 -9.50
C LEU A 198 4.30 1.79 -8.96
N ALA A 199 5.25 2.59 -9.46
CA ALA A 199 6.62 2.59 -8.96
C ALA A 199 6.70 2.99 -7.48
N THR A 200 5.92 4.00 -7.08
CA THR A 200 5.85 4.46 -5.69
C THR A 200 5.26 3.38 -4.79
N TRP A 201 4.15 2.77 -5.17
CA TRP A 201 3.48 1.72 -4.40
C TRP A 201 4.36 0.48 -4.23
N GLY A 202 5.00 0.01 -5.30
CA GLY A 202 5.96 -1.10 -5.22
C GLY A 202 7.15 -0.77 -4.31
N THR A 203 7.67 0.46 -4.39
CA THR A 203 8.81 0.91 -3.58
C THR A 203 8.42 1.11 -2.12
N GLN A 204 7.23 1.64 -1.82
CA GLN A 204 6.66 1.68 -0.47
C GLN A 204 6.55 0.27 0.10
N GLY A 205 6.02 -0.67 -0.69
CA GLY A 205 5.92 -2.07 -0.31
C GLY A 205 7.26 -2.68 0.11
N PHE A 206 8.31 -2.43 -0.68
CA PHE A 206 9.67 -2.86 -0.39
C PHE A 206 10.27 -2.17 0.85
N VAL A 207 10.21 -0.84 0.91
CA VAL A 207 10.86 -0.05 1.95
C VAL A 207 10.20 -0.28 3.30
N TYR A 208 8.86 -0.28 3.37
CA TYR A 208 8.14 -0.58 4.61
C TYR A 208 8.40 -2.00 5.09
N PHE A 209 8.55 -2.99 4.19
CA PHE A 209 9.00 -4.33 4.57
C PHE A 209 10.39 -4.31 5.20
N ARG A 210 11.37 -3.63 4.58
CA ARG A 210 12.73 -3.53 5.12
C ARG A 210 12.78 -2.80 6.46
N ALA A 211 11.98 -1.75 6.60
CA ALA A 211 11.83 -0.99 7.84
C ALA A 211 11.19 -1.82 8.95
N TYR A 212 10.11 -2.53 8.63
CA TYR A 212 9.45 -3.45 9.56
C TYR A 212 10.44 -4.50 10.08
N ARG A 213 11.18 -5.14 9.17
CA ARG A 213 12.20 -6.14 9.53
C ARG A 213 13.25 -5.55 10.47
N ALA A 214 13.74 -4.34 10.19
CA ALA A 214 14.74 -3.70 11.04
C ALA A 214 14.28 -3.49 12.49
N LEU A 215 13.01 -3.10 12.71
CA LEU A 215 12.47 -3.02 14.08
C LEU A 215 12.19 -4.40 14.67
N HIS A 216 11.67 -5.34 13.88
CA HIS A 216 11.38 -6.68 14.35
C HIS A 216 12.64 -7.41 14.85
N ASP A 217 13.72 -7.39 14.05
CA ASP A 217 14.99 -8.04 14.38
C ASP A 217 15.61 -7.42 15.64
N ARG A 218 15.49 -6.09 15.80
CA ARG A 218 15.92 -5.39 17.01
C ARG A 218 15.10 -5.79 18.23
N ASP A 219 13.77 -5.78 18.12
CA ASP A 219 12.88 -6.15 19.23
C ASP A 219 13.12 -7.59 19.67
N ALA A 220 13.39 -8.51 18.73
CA ALA A 220 13.76 -9.89 19.01
C ALA A 220 15.14 -10.00 19.71
N ALA A 221 16.13 -9.20 19.31
CA ALA A 221 17.45 -9.19 19.95
C ALA A 221 17.43 -8.62 21.38
N LEU A 222 16.44 -7.78 21.69
CA LEU A 222 16.25 -7.19 23.02
C LEU A 222 15.36 -8.04 23.94
N ASP A 223 14.79 -9.15 23.44
CA ASP A 223 13.94 -10.02 24.23
C ASP A 223 14.81 -10.93 25.14
N PRO A 224 14.75 -10.79 26.48
CA PRO A 224 15.61 -11.54 27.41
C PRO A 224 15.34 -13.05 27.43
N TYR A 225 14.26 -13.50 26.76
CA TYR A 225 14.01 -14.89 26.44
C TYR A 225 13.94 -15.04 24.92
N PRO A 226 15.07 -15.32 24.23
CA PRO A 226 15.01 -15.61 22.81
C PRO A 226 14.11 -16.83 22.62
N ALA A 227 13.00 -16.66 21.93
CA ALA A 227 12.14 -17.78 21.57
C ALA A 227 13.04 -18.83 20.89
N HIS A 228 13.17 -20.00 21.52
CA HIS A 228 13.86 -21.14 20.93
C HIS A 228 13.17 -21.48 19.60
N THR A 229 13.71 -20.97 18.51
CA THR A 229 13.36 -21.44 17.17
C THR A 229 13.93 -22.84 17.03
N ALA A 230 13.10 -23.83 17.37
CA ALA A 230 13.20 -25.16 16.82
C ALA A 230 13.27 -25.02 15.29
N GLY A 231 14.25 -25.69 14.70
CA GLY A 231 14.85 -25.31 13.43
C GLY A 231 14.04 -25.62 12.16
N ALA A 232 14.51 -25.01 11.07
CA ALA A 232 14.68 -25.66 9.77
C ALA A 232 15.74 -24.86 8.97
N PRO A 233 16.64 -25.53 8.22
CA PRO A 233 17.87 -24.96 7.68
C PRO A 233 17.71 -24.22 6.34
N ALA A 234 18.83 -23.58 5.96
CA ALA A 234 19.15 -22.66 4.86
C ALA A 234 18.42 -22.83 3.51
#